data_AF-A0AAW2FT94-F1
#
_entry.id   AF-A0AAW2FT94-F1
#
_cell.length_a   1.000
_cell.length_b   1.000
_cell.length_c   1.000
_cell.angle_alpha   90.00
_cell.angle_beta   90.00
_cell.angle_gamma   90.00
#
_symmetry.space_group_name_H-M   'P 1'
#
loop_
_entity.id
_entity.type
_entity.pdbx_description
1 polymer ?
#
loop_
_entity_poly.entity_id
_entity_poly.type
_entity_poly.pdbx_seq_one_letter_code
_entity_poly.pdbx_strand_id
1 'polypeptide(L)'
;MIYILAVMFITIPSLGPMLLDVLLPLNKSRPKNIATFTDYGVDQDEYFVPIFLYTSLMIVVGITILVATDTMHVSCTVHACGLFQIIGYEVENIISIARMGEQVNNIQRTKTGYERFTEKQIYQEYILCLKKHQLALEYVKVLNDTYKYVGISFTLLIGATFTLIGVRIVYVLDQIGELIKFAFIIMGAMLHLIIVCYTGQKLMNESENIFHRA
;
A
#
# COMPACT_ATOMS: atom_id res chain seq x y z
N MET A 1 -7.78 -1.47 -10.48
CA MET A 1 -7.88 -2.92 -10.16
C MET A 1 -8.82 -3.19 -8.99
N ILE A 2 -8.60 -2.61 -7.80
CA ILE A 2 -9.49 -2.78 -6.62
C ILE A 2 -10.96 -2.48 -6.94
N TYR A 3 -11.27 -1.37 -7.63
CA TYR A 3 -12.64 -1.07 -8.05
C TYR A 3 -13.26 -2.10 -9.01
N ILE A 4 -12.45 -2.74 -9.87
CA ILE A 4 -12.95 -3.78 -10.77
C ILE A 4 -13.30 -5.04 -9.97
N LEU A 5 -12.43 -5.42 -9.02
CA LEU A 5 -12.70 -6.53 -8.10
C LEU A 5 -13.96 -6.27 -7.26
N ALA A 6 -14.14 -5.04 -6.80
CA ALA A 6 -15.33 -4.61 -6.06
C ALA A 6 -16.62 -4.78 -6.87
N VAL A 7 -16.61 -4.28 -8.11
CA VAL A 7 -17.77 -4.39 -9.01
C VAL A 7 -18.07 -5.86 -9.27
N MET A 8 -17.06 -6.67 -9.61
CA MET A 8 -17.24 -8.10 -9.83
C MET A 8 -17.79 -8.82 -8.58
N PHE A 9 -17.27 -8.48 -7.39
CA PHE A 9 -17.74 -9.03 -6.11
C PHE A 9 -19.22 -8.70 -5.84
N ILE A 10 -19.67 -7.50 -6.20
CA ILE A 10 -21.08 -7.09 -6.07
C ILE A 10 -21.95 -7.79 -7.12
N THR A 11 -21.54 -7.75 -8.39
CA THR A 11 -22.40 -8.14 -9.50
C THR A 11 -22.51 -9.64 -9.69
N ILE A 12 -21.44 -10.41 -9.49
CA ILE A 12 -21.44 -11.86 -9.79
C ILE A 12 -22.43 -12.61 -8.89
N PRO A 13 -22.45 -12.42 -7.55
CA PRO A 13 -23.41 -13.11 -6.68
C PRO A 13 -24.86 -12.65 -6.89
N SER A 14 -25.09 -11.38 -7.21
CA SER A 14 -26.43 -10.79 -7.27
C SER A 14 -27.09 -10.86 -8.63
N LEU A 15 -26.36 -10.61 -9.72
CA LEU A 15 -26.87 -10.64 -11.09
C LEU A 15 -26.63 -11.99 -11.78
N GLY A 16 -25.62 -12.76 -11.35
CA GLY A 16 -25.32 -14.07 -11.92
C GLY A 16 -26.51 -15.03 -11.92
N PRO A 17 -27.20 -15.24 -10.77
CA PRO A 17 -28.39 -16.09 -10.71
C PRO A 17 -29.54 -15.61 -11.61
N MET A 18 -29.77 -14.29 -11.68
CA MET A 18 -30.82 -13.70 -12.53
C MET A 18 -30.54 -13.92 -14.02
N LEU A 19 -29.30 -13.72 -14.47
CA LEU A 19 -28.91 -13.97 -15.86
C LEU A 19 -29.01 -15.45 -16.22
N LEU A 20 -28.59 -16.31 -15.31
CA LEU A 20 -28.72 -17.76 -15.48
C LEU A 20 -30.20 -18.18 -15.53
N ASP A 21 -31.11 -17.53 -14.82
CA ASP A 21 -32.55 -17.84 -14.88
C ASP A 21 -33.17 -17.48 -16.24
N VAL A 22 -32.66 -16.43 -16.91
CA VAL A 22 -33.09 -16.06 -18.28
C VAL A 22 -32.51 -16.99 -19.34
N LEU A 23 -31.22 -17.34 -19.23
CA LEU A 23 -30.50 -18.13 -20.24
C LEU A 23 -30.71 -19.65 -20.09
N LEU A 24 -30.80 -20.13 -18.86
CA LEU A 24 -30.95 -21.55 -18.50
C LEU A 24 -31.96 -21.69 -17.36
N PRO A 25 -33.26 -21.53 -17.65
CA PRO A 25 -34.32 -21.54 -16.64
C PRO A 25 -34.45 -22.91 -15.97
N LEU A 26 -34.55 -22.90 -14.65
CA LEU A 26 -34.90 -24.07 -13.83
C LEU A 26 -36.40 -24.05 -13.51
N ASN A 27 -36.94 -25.20 -13.10
CA ASN A 27 -38.34 -25.33 -12.69
C ASN A 27 -38.71 -24.46 -11.45
N LYS A 28 -37.69 -23.97 -10.73
CA LYS A 28 -37.78 -22.96 -9.67
C LYS A 28 -36.70 -21.91 -9.91
N SER A 29 -37.02 -20.63 -9.67
CA SER A 29 -36.04 -19.54 -9.74
C SER A 29 -34.91 -19.73 -8.72
N ARG A 30 -33.69 -19.36 -9.10
CA ARG A 30 -32.52 -19.43 -8.22
C ARG A 30 -32.66 -18.40 -7.09
N PRO A 31 -32.17 -18.69 -5.87
CA PRO A 31 -32.25 -17.74 -4.76
C PRO A 31 -31.47 -16.46 -5.08
N LYS A 32 -32.07 -15.31 -4.78
CA LYS A 32 -31.39 -14.01 -4.89
C LYS A 32 -30.36 -13.91 -3.77
N ASN A 33 -29.11 -13.64 -4.13
CA ASN A 33 -28.02 -13.59 -3.16
C ASN A 33 -27.34 -12.21 -3.21
N ILE A 34 -27.24 -11.54 -2.07
CA ILE A 34 -26.53 -10.28 -1.94
C ILE A 34 -25.06 -10.60 -1.64
N ALA A 35 -24.13 -9.82 -2.20
CA ALA A 35 -22.70 -10.05 -2.04
C ALA A 35 -22.26 -10.13 -0.55
N THR A 36 -22.93 -9.38 0.31
CA THR A 36 -22.75 -9.40 1.77
C THR A 36 -24.06 -9.78 2.44
N PHE A 37 -24.04 -10.81 3.29
CA PHE A 37 -25.19 -11.15 4.13
C PHE A 37 -25.32 -10.11 5.24
N THR A 38 -26.45 -9.43 5.31
CA THR A 38 -26.79 -8.51 6.41
C THR A 38 -28.27 -8.64 6.68
N ASP A 39 -28.62 -8.96 7.92
CA ASP A 39 -30.01 -8.98 8.36
C ASP A 39 -30.46 -7.54 8.61
N TYR A 40 -31.38 -7.06 7.76
CA TYR A 40 -31.94 -5.72 7.85
C TYR A 40 -33.25 -5.68 8.65
N GLY A 41 -33.69 -6.81 9.23
CA GLY A 41 -34.97 -6.91 9.95
C GLY A 41 -36.20 -6.79 9.03
N VAL A 42 -35.99 -6.92 7.71
CA VAL A 42 -37.02 -6.88 6.67
C VAL A 42 -36.84 -8.07 5.72
N ASP A 43 -37.91 -8.45 5.02
CA ASP A 43 -37.86 -9.51 4.02
C ASP A 43 -36.90 -9.13 2.87
N GLN A 44 -35.82 -9.89 2.71
CA GLN A 44 -34.80 -9.62 1.69
C GLN A 44 -35.28 -9.87 0.26
N ASP A 45 -36.25 -10.77 0.06
CA ASP A 45 -36.78 -11.10 -1.25
C ASP A 45 -37.76 -10.03 -1.74
N GLU A 46 -38.55 -9.46 -0.82
CA GLU A 46 -39.46 -8.34 -1.08
C GLU A 46 -38.69 -7.02 -1.32
N TYR A 47 -37.72 -6.71 -0.45
CA TYR A 47 -36.95 -5.45 -0.48
C TYR A 47 -35.58 -5.59 -1.17
N PHE A 48 -35.43 -6.55 -2.07
CA PHE A 48 -34.14 -6.88 -2.69
C PHE A 48 -33.45 -5.67 -3.35
N VAL A 49 -34.16 -4.90 -4.18
CA VAL A 49 -33.60 -3.77 -4.94
C VAL A 49 -33.07 -2.65 -4.04
N PRO A 50 -33.85 -2.10 -3.08
CA PRO A 50 -33.33 -1.06 -2.19
C PRO A 50 -32.18 -1.57 -1.31
N ILE A 51 -32.23 -2.81 -0.82
CA ILE A 51 -31.14 -3.40 -0.03
C ILE A 51 -29.88 -3.55 -0.89
N PHE A 52 -30.00 -4.03 -2.12
CA PHE A 52 -28.88 -4.17 -3.05
C PHE A 52 -28.23 -2.82 -3.38
N LEU A 53 -29.03 -1.78 -3.64
CA LEU A 53 -28.51 -0.43 -3.92
C LEU A 53 -27.78 0.15 -2.70
N TYR A 54 -28.38 0.02 -1.52
CA TYR A 54 -27.78 0.49 -0.27
C TYR A 54 -26.46 -0.24 0.04
N THR A 55 -26.45 -1.57 0.01
CA THR A 55 -25.25 -2.38 0.26
C THR A 55 -24.15 -2.06 -0.75
N SER A 56 -24.49 -1.94 -2.03
CA SER A 56 -23.53 -1.56 -3.08
C SER A 56 -22.91 -0.18 -2.83
N LEU A 57 -23.73 0.80 -2.44
CA LEU A 57 -23.25 2.14 -2.10
C LEU A 57 -22.29 2.10 -0.91
N MET A 58 -22.65 1.38 0.15
CA MET A 58 -21.80 1.23 1.35
C MET A 58 -20.46 0.56 1.02
N ILE A 59 -20.47 -0.48 0.17
CA ILE A 59 -19.25 -1.14 -0.29
C ILE A 59 -18.38 -0.17 -1.10
N VAL A 60 -18.96 0.59 -2.02
CA VAL A 60 -18.22 1.58 -2.83
C VAL A 60 -17.59 2.65 -1.94
N VAL A 61 -18.33 3.17 -0.96
CA VAL A 61 -17.82 4.15 0.00
C VAL A 61 -16.66 3.56 0.81
N GLY A 62 -16.83 2.34 1.36
CA GLY A 62 -15.78 1.67 2.13
C GLY A 62 -14.50 1.44 1.31
N ILE A 63 -14.64 1.01 0.06
CA ILE A 63 -13.51 0.79 -0.85
C ILE A 63 -12.84 2.10 -1.23
N THR A 64 -13.60 3.18 -1.38
CA THR A 64 -13.05 4.51 -1.65
C THR A 64 -12.19 4.99 -0.48
N ILE A 65 -12.66 4.81 0.76
CA ILE A 65 -11.91 5.16 1.97
C ILE A 65 -10.63 4.32 2.08
N LEU A 66 -10.71 3.01 1.80
CA LEU A 66 -9.55 2.12 1.79
C LEU A 66 -8.50 2.59 0.77
N VAL A 67 -8.92 2.80 -0.49
CA VAL A 67 -8.02 3.25 -1.56
C VAL A 67 -7.42 4.62 -1.25
N ALA A 68 -8.19 5.55 -0.69
CA ALA A 68 -7.68 6.86 -0.30
C ALA A 68 -6.60 6.75 0.79
N THR A 69 -6.84 5.90 1.80
CA THR A 69 -5.89 5.67 2.90
C THR A 69 -4.60 5.02 2.40
N ASP A 70 -4.72 3.99 1.56
CA ASP A 70 -3.57 3.30 0.95
C ASP A 70 -2.77 4.25 0.06
N THR A 71 -3.46 5.06 -0.75
CA THR A 71 -2.82 6.04 -1.64
C THR A 71 -2.07 7.11 -0.84
N MET A 72 -2.64 7.59 0.26
CA MET A 72 -1.97 8.54 1.15
C MET A 72 -0.71 7.92 1.76
N HIS A 73 -0.80 6.70 2.28
CA HIS A 73 0.35 5.97 2.83
C HIS A 73 1.45 5.78 1.79
N VAL A 74 1.11 5.29 0.60
CA VAL A 74 2.04 5.10 -0.53
C VAL A 74 2.71 6.42 -0.91
N SER A 75 1.94 7.51 -1.00
CA SER A 75 2.46 8.82 -1.40
C SER A 75 3.46 9.36 -0.38
N CYS A 76 3.15 9.27 0.91
CA CYS A 76 4.07 9.65 1.98
C CYS A 76 5.35 8.80 1.97
N THR A 77 5.22 7.48 1.79
CA THR A 77 6.37 6.59 1.71
C THR A 77 7.24 6.88 0.49
N VAL A 78 6.65 7.12 -0.69
CA VAL A 78 7.39 7.51 -1.89
C VAL A 78 8.07 8.86 -1.71
N HIS A 79 7.45 9.80 -1.00
CA HIS A 79 8.07 11.07 -0.67
C HIS A 79 9.32 10.87 0.21
N ALA A 80 9.24 10.04 1.26
CA ALA A 80 10.40 9.67 2.07
C ALA A 80 11.52 9.02 1.24
N CYS A 81 11.17 8.09 0.35
CA CYS A 81 12.12 7.48 -0.58
C CYS A 81 12.84 8.54 -1.43
N GLY A 82 12.10 9.52 -1.95
CA GLY A 82 12.66 10.63 -2.72
C GLY A 82 13.63 11.49 -1.90
N LEU A 83 13.32 11.78 -0.64
CA LEU A 83 14.23 12.48 0.27
C LEU A 83 15.54 11.72 0.43
N PHE A 84 15.48 10.41 0.67
CA PHE A 84 16.68 9.59 0.82
C PHE A 84 17.51 9.49 -0.46
N GLN A 85 16.87 9.42 -1.63
CA GLN A 85 17.58 9.46 -2.92
C GLN A 85 18.34 10.77 -3.14
N ILE A 86 17.71 11.91 -2.83
CA ILE A 86 18.35 13.24 -2.92
C ILE A 86 19.54 13.31 -1.98
N ILE A 87 19.35 12.91 -0.72
CA ILE A 87 20.43 12.89 0.27
C ILE A 87 21.57 11.98 -0.18
N GLY A 88 21.27 10.79 -0.71
CA GLY A 88 22.29 9.89 -1.24
C GLY A 88 23.10 10.50 -2.38
N TYR A 89 22.46 11.27 -3.27
CA TYR A 89 23.16 12.01 -4.32
C TYR A 89 24.02 13.15 -3.77
N GLU A 90 23.53 13.89 -2.76
CA GLU A 90 24.33 14.93 -2.08
C GLU A 90 25.58 14.36 -1.42
N VAL A 91 25.46 13.20 -0.74
CA VAL A 91 26.59 12.48 -0.14
C VAL A 91 27.62 12.08 -1.20
N GLU A 92 27.19 11.42 -2.27
CA GLU A 92 28.05 10.98 -3.36
C GLU A 92 28.81 12.17 -3.99
N ASN A 93 28.11 13.29 -4.21
CA ASN A 93 28.68 14.51 -4.75
C ASN A 93 29.74 15.11 -3.80
N ILE A 94 29.44 15.24 -2.50
CA ILE A 94 30.37 15.76 -1.48
C ILE A 94 31.65 14.92 -1.45
N ILE A 95 31.52 13.59 -1.49
CA ILE A 95 32.66 12.66 -1.46
C ILE A 95 33.48 12.75 -2.75
N SER A 96 32.83 12.89 -3.90
CA SER A 96 33.53 13.07 -5.18
C SER A 96 34.36 14.36 -5.19
N ILE A 97 33.82 15.47 -4.68
CA ILE A 97 34.53 16.76 -4.59
C ILE A 97 35.70 16.65 -3.61
N ALA A 98 35.51 15.99 -2.46
CA ALA A 98 36.58 15.77 -1.50
C ALA A 98 37.74 14.95 -2.10
N ARG A 99 37.44 13.87 -2.83
CA ARG A 99 38.43 13.03 -3.51
C ARG A 99 39.20 13.81 -4.61
N MET A 100 38.51 14.65 -5.37
CA MET A 100 39.15 15.50 -6.39
C MET A 100 40.10 16.52 -5.75
N GLY A 101 39.69 17.15 -4.65
CA GLY A 101 40.56 18.07 -3.89
C GLY A 101 41.84 17.40 -3.41
N GLU A 102 41.75 16.17 -2.90
CA GLU A 102 42.91 15.40 -2.43
C GLU A 102 43.87 15.02 -3.58
N GLN A 103 43.35 14.64 -4.75
CA GLN A 103 44.17 14.36 -5.93
C GLN A 103 44.91 15.60 -6.46
N VAL A 104 44.26 16.77 -6.49
CA VAL A 104 44.91 18.01 -6.93
C VAL A 104 46.00 18.46 -5.94
N ASN A 105 45.78 18.28 -4.64
CA ASN A 105 46.75 18.64 -3.61
C ASN A 105 48.03 17.78 -3.68
N ASN A 106 47.91 16.49 -4.06
CA ASN A 106 49.06 15.62 -4.32
C ASN A 106 49.93 16.09 -5.51
N ILE A 107 49.36 16.86 -6.44
CA ILE A 107 50.04 17.37 -7.64
C ILE A 107 50.61 18.80 -7.40
N GLN A 108 49.97 19.63 -6.57
CA GLN A 108 50.25 21.06 -6.49
C GLN A 108 50.50 21.55 -5.04
N ARG A 109 51.73 21.37 -4.56
CA ARG A 109 52.16 21.56 -3.16
C ARG A 109 52.20 23.02 -2.62
N THR A 110 51.46 23.99 -3.19
CA THR A 110 51.71 25.44 -2.96
C THR A 110 50.49 26.37 -2.78
N LYS A 111 49.28 25.92 -2.41
CA LYS A 111 48.11 26.82 -2.21
C LYS A 111 47.34 26.61 -0.89
N THR A 112 47.99 26.91 0.23
CA THR A 112 47.44 26.76 1.60
C THR A 112 46.19 27.60 1.92
N GLY A 113 45.96 28.74 1.24
CA GLY A 113 44.81 29.62 1.51
C GLY A 113 43.50 29.21 0.81
N TYR A 114 43.60 28.65 -0.40
CA TYR A 114 42.44 28.22 -1.21
C TYR A 114 41.91 26.85 -0.74
N GLU A 115 42.81 25.97 -0.28
CA GLU A 115 42.48 24.66 0.32
C GLU A 115 41.61 24.81 1.57
N ARG A 116 41.97 25.70 2.50
CA ARG A 116 41.22 25.91 3.75
C ARG A 116 39.81 26.46 3.52
N PHE A 117 39.61 27.25 2.47
CA PHE A 117 38.28 27.74 2.07
C PHE A 117 37.43 26.61 1.48
N THR A 118 38.05 25.74 0.67
CA THR A 118 37.41 24.58 0.04
C THR A 118 37.02 23.51 1.06
N GLU A 119 37.89 23.18 2.01
CA GLU A 119 37.59 22.26 3.13
C GLU A 119 36.45 22.77 4.00
N LYS A 120 36.46 24.07 4.33
CA LYS A 120 35.38 24.70 5.12
C LYS A 120 34.05 24.62 4.37
N GLN A 121 34.05 24.82 3.05
CA GLN A 121 32.85 24.72 2.23
C GLN A 121 32.32 23.28 2.17
N ILE A 122 33.19 22.29 1.94
CA ILE A 122 32.83 20.85 1.97
C ILE A 122 32.24 20.47 3.34
N TYR A 123 32.85 20.93 4.43
CA TYR A 123 32.37 20.68 5.78
C TYR A 123 30.99 21.29 6.05
N GLN A 124 30.73 22.50 5.53
CA GLN A 124 29.42 23.14 5.63
C GLN A 124 28.34 22.39 4.84
N GLU A 125 28.63 21.96 3.60
CA GLU A 125 27.73 21.14 2.79
C GLU A 125 27.45 19.79 3.46
N TYR A 126 28.47 19.17 4.04
CA TYR A 126 28.31 17.92 4.80
C TYR A 126 27.39 18.08 6.02
N ILE A 127 27.57 19.14 6.82
CA ILE A 127 26.67 19.42 7.96
C ILE A 127 25.23 19.65 7.47
N LEU A 128 25.05 20.36 6.35
CA LEU A 128 23.72 20.61 5.79
C LEU A 128 23.06 19.30 5.33
N CYS A 129 23.81 18.44 4.64
CA CYS A 129 23.36 17.12 4.23
C CYS A 129 22.98 16.25 5.44
N LEU A 130 23.78 16.26 6.50
CA LEU A 130 23.48 15.54 7.75
C LEU A 130 22.17 16.03 8.39
N LYS A 131 21.95 17.35 8.43
CA LYS A 131 20.69 17.93 8.94
C LYS A 131 19.49 17.50 8.10
N LYS A 132 19.60 17.50 6.76
CA LYS A 132 18.55 17.00 5.86
C LYS A 132 18.25 15.52 6.13
N HIS A 133 19.29 14.70 6.33
CA HIS A 133 19.13 13.30 6.67
C HIS A 133 18.40 13.09 8.00
N GLN A 134 18.74 13.86 9.03
CA GLN A 134 18.03 13.82 10.31
C GLN A 134 16.55 14.18 10.16
N LEU A 135 16.23 15.21 9.36
CA LEU A 135 14.84 15.59 9.07
C LEU A 135 14.09 14.49 8.30
N ALA A 136 14.75 13.82 7.34
CA ALA A 136 14.15 12.70 6.62
C ALA A 136 13.85 11.51 7.55
N LEU A 137 14.74 11.22 8.51
CA LEU A 137 14.49 10.20 9.54
C LEU A 137 13.34 10.58 10.48
N GLU A 138 13.26 11.86 10.88
CA GLU A 138 12.15 12.37 11.69
C GLU A 138 10.81 12.25 10.95
N TYR A 139 10.79 12.59 9.65
CA TYR A 139 9.62 12.39 8.80
C TYR A 139 9.18 10.92 8.77
N VAL A 140 10.10 9.99 8.51
CA VAL A 140 9.81 8.55 8.49
C VAL A 140 9.31 8.06 9.86
N LYS A 141 9.86 8.60 10.95
CA LYS A 141 9.41 8.27 12.30
C LYS A 141 7.96 8.69 12.53
N VAL A 142 7.59 9.92 12.17
CA VAL A 142 6.20 10.42 12.27
C VAL A 142 5.27 9.60 11.39
N LEU A 143 5.70 9.27 10.17
CA LEU A 143 4.95 8.41 9.27
C LEU A 143 4.70 7.03 9.89
N ASN A 144 5.74 6.38 10.41
CA ASN A 144 5.63 5.09 11.06
C ASN A 144 4.76 5.15 12.32
N ASP A 145 4.90 6.18 13.15
CA ASP A 145 4.09 6.36 14.36
C ASP A 145 2.60 6.54 14.05
N THR A 146 2.27 7.19 12.92
CA THR A 146 0.89 7.37 12.44
C THR A 146 0.27 6.04 11.99
N TYR A 147 1.03 5.20 11.28
CA TYR A 147 0.50 3.99 10.65
C TYR A 147 0.73 2.69 11.43
N LYS A 148 1.63 2.65 12.42
CA LYS A 148 2.02 1.39 13.10
C LYS A 148 0.86 0.63 13.72
N TYR A 149 -0.02 1.32 14.46
CA TYR A 149 -1.14 0.68 15.14
C TYR A 149 -2.20 0.21 14.16
N VAL A 150 -2.52 1.06 13.17
CA VAL A 150 -3.46 0.75 12.10
C VAL A 150 -2.97 -0.45 11.29
N GLY A 151 -1.70 -0.44 10.88
CA GLY A 151 -1.08 -1.50 10.09
C GLY A 151 -1.03 -2.85 10.82
N ILE A 152 -0.63 -2.86 12.10
CA ILE A 152 -0.63 -4.08 12.91
C ILE A 152 -2.06 -4.61 13.08
N SER A 153 -3.01 -3.75 13.44
CA SER A 153 -4.41 -4.13 13.60
C SER A 153 -4.99 -4.69 12.31
N PHE A 154 -4.75 -4.04 11.18
CA PHE A 154 -5.24 -4.47 9.87
C PHE A 154 -4.63 -5.80 9.43
N THR A 155 -3.32 -6.00 9.66
CA THR A 155 -2.64 -7.26 9.35
C THR A 155 -3.17 -8.41 10.19
N LEU A 156 -3.46 -8.18 11.47
CA LEU A 156 -4.10 -9.18 12.34
C LEU A 156 -5.52 -9.53 11.87
N LEU A 157 -6.30 -8.53 11.46
CA LEU A 157 -7.64 -8.74 10.90
C LEU A 157 -7.57 -9.56 9.61
N ILE A 158 -6.65 -9.23 8.68
CA ILE A 158 -6.45 -10.03 7.47
C ILE A 158 -6.08 -11.47 7.83
N GLY A 159 -5.14 -11.67 8.76
CA GLY A 159 -4.74 -13.01 9.23
C GLY A 159 -5.93 -13.80 9.77
N ALA A 160 -6.76 -13.18 10.62
CA ALA A 160 -7.97 -13.81 11.15
C ALA A 160 -9.01 -14.11 10.05
N THR A 161 -9.16 -13.23 9.04
CA THR A 161 -10.06 -13.51 7.91
C THR A 161 -9.57 -14.69 7.09
N PHE A 162 -8.27 -14.84 6.85
CA PHE A 162 -7.72 -15.98 6.11
C PHE A 162 -7.90 -17.29 6.85
N THR A 163 -7.74 -17.32 8.17
CA THR A 163 -7.98 -18.55 8.93
C THR A 163 -9.46 -18.95 8.90
N LEU A 164 -10.37 -17.98 9.08
CA LEU A 164 -11.81 -18.22 9.00
C LEU A 164 -12.25 -18.68 7.61
N ILE A 165 -11.77 -18.03 6.55
CA ILE A 165 -12.06 -18.41 5.17
C ILE A 165 -11.50 -19.80 4.87
N GLY A 166 -10.27 -20.10 5.32
CA GLY A 166 -9.63 -21.40 5.14
C GLY A 166 -10.46 -22.53 5.75
N VAL A 167 -10.98 -22.35 6.96
CA VAL A 167 -11.90 -23.31 7.60
C VAL A 167 -13.22 -23.39 6.83
N ARG A 168 -13.80 -22.25 6.44
CA ARG A 168 -15.12 -22.22 5.80
C ARG A 168 -15.12 -22.86 4.42
N ILE A 169 -14.04 -22.71 3.65
CA ILE A 169 -13.91 -23.30 2.31
C ILE A 169 -14.14 -24.81 2.35
N VAL A 170 -13.61 -25.53 3.36
CA VAL A 170 -13.74 -26.99 3.50
C VAL A 170 -15.20 -27.44 3.56
N TYR A 171 -16.09 -26.62 4.16
CA TYR A 171 -17.51 -26.94 4.33
C TYR A 171 -18.40 -26.52 3.16
N VAL A 172 -17.86 -25.73 2.21
CA VAL A 172 -18.65 -25.03 1.18
C VAL A 172 -18.09 -25.33 -0.24
N LEU A 173 -17.30 -26.40 -0.38
CA LEU A 173 -16.65 -26.78 -1.65
C LEU A 173 -17.64 -27.07 -2.78
N ASP A 174 -18.84 -27.53 -2.47
CA ASP A 174 -19.91 -27.83 -3.43
C ASP A 174 -20.67 -26.56 -3.88
N GLN A 175 -20.54 -25.45 -3.15
CA GLN A 175 -21.24 -24.20 -3.44
C GLN A 175 -20.33 -23.21 -4.19
N ILE A 176 -20.24 -23.38 -5.52
CA ILE A 176 -19.41 -22.55 -6.41
C ILE A 176 -19.60 -21.03 -6.17
N GLY A 177 -20.83 -20.58 -5.91
CA GLY A 177 -21.12 -19.16 -5.69
C GLY A 177 -20.43 -18.57 -4.46
N GLU A 178 -20.37 -19.32 -3.36
CA GLU A 178 -19.67 -18.90 -2.13
C GLU A 178 -18.14 -19.01 -2.29
N LEU A 179 -17.66 -20.02 -3.01
CA LEU A 179 -16.24 -20.16 -3.33
C LEU A 179 -15.72 -18.96 -4.13
N ILE A 180 -16.49 -18.48 -5.10
CA ILE A 180 -16.16 -17.28 -5.89
C ILE A 180 -16.07 -16.04 -4.98
N LYS A 181 -16.99 -15.87 -4.02
CA LYS A 181 -16.93 -14.75 -3.06
C LYS A 181 -15.64 -14.79 -2.24
N PHE A 182 -15.27 -15.95 -1.71
CA PHE A 182 -14.02 -16.10 -0.96
C PHE A 182 -12.79 -15.83 -1.81
N ALA A 183 -12.78 -16.24 -3.09
CA ALA A 183 -11.69 -15.95 -4.00
C ALA A 183 -11.48 -14.43 -4.20
N PHE A 184 -12.57 -13.65 -4.35
CA PHE A 184 -12.48 -12.19 -4.43
C PHE A 184 -11.95 -11.55 -3.15
N ILE A 185 -12.41 -12.02 -1.98
CA ILE A 185 -11.94 -11.51 -0.69
C ILE A 185 -10.44 -11.80 -0.51
N ILE A 186 -10.00 -13.02 -0.81
CA ILE A 186 -8.58 -13.41 -0.73
C ILE A 186 -7.74 -12.55 -1.67
N MET A 187 -8.17 -12.39 -2.92
CA MET A 187 -7.45 -11.57 -3.89
C MET A 187 -7.35 -10.11 -3.44
N GLY A 188 -8.44 -9.52 -2.94
CA GLY A 188 -8.43 -8.16 -2.41
C GLY A 188 -7.46 -7.99 -1.23
N ALA A 189 -7.50 -8.91 -0.27
CA ALA A 189 -6.62 -8.91 0.89
C ALA A 189 -5.13 -9.09 0.51
N MET A 190 -4.83 -9.99 -0.44
CA MET A 190 -3.47 -10.20 -0.94
C MET A 190 -2.92 -8.95 -1.63
N LEU A 191 -3.73 -8.26 -2.43
CA LEU A 191 -3.31 -7.02 -3.09
C LEU A 191 -2.98 -5.91 -2.10
N HIS A 192 -3.81 -5.73 -1.07
CA HIS A 192 -3.54 -4.77 -0.02
C HIS A 192 -2.24 -5.11 0.73
N LEU A 193 -2.03 -6.38 1.08
CA LEU A 193 -0.80 -6.83 1.75
C LEU A 193 0.44 -6.57 0.89
N ILE A 194 0.38 -6.86 -0.41
CA ILE A 194 1.48 -6.59 -1.35
C ILE A 194 1.82 -5.09 -1.37
N ILE A 195 0.83 -4.19 -1.40
CA ILE A 195 1.06 -2.74 -1.42
C ILE A 195 1.81 -2.30 -0.14
N VAL A 196 1.33 -2.73 1.03
CA VAL A 196 1.94 -2.38 2.32
C VAL A 196 3.36 -2.94 2.43
N CYS A 197 3.56 -4.22 2.09
CA CYS A 197 4.88 -4.85 2.15
C CYS A 197 5.85 -4.21 1.15
N TYR A 198 5.42 -3.98 -0.09
CA TYR A 198 6.28 -3.42 -1.14
C TYR A 198 6.75 -2.01 -0.79
N THR A 199 5.85 -1.16 -0.30
CA THR A 199 6.19 0.22 0.07
C THR A 199 7.14 0.28 1.27
N GLY A 200 6.91 -0.54 2.30
CA GLY A 200 7.82 -0.67 3.43
C GLY A 200 9.21 -1.15 3.03
N GLN A 201 9.29 -2.19 2.19
CA GLN A 201 10.56 -2.70 1.68
C GLN A 201 11.30 -1.66 0.84
N LYS A 202 10.59 -0.93 -0.04
CA LYS A 202 11.18 0.13 -0.84
C LYS A 202 11.79 1.24 0.03
N LEU A 203 11.09 1.64 1.11
CA LEU A 203 11.58 2.65 2.03
C LEU A 203 12.86 2.21 2.74
N MET A 204 12.90 0.96 3.22
CA MET A 204 14.10 0.39 3.85
C MET A 204 15.29 0.39 2.88
N ASN A 205 15.08 -0.08 1.65
CA ASN A 205 16.13 -0.13 0.64
C ASN A 205 16.69 1.25 0.30
N GLU A 206 15.85 2.27 0.14
CA GLU A 206 16.33 3.63 -0.15
C GLU A 206 17.06 4.27 1.03
N SER A 207 16.65 3.96 2.27
CA SER A 207 17.37 4.42 3.45
C SER A 207 18.75 3.78 3.59
N GLU A 208 18.89 2.50 3.24
CA GLU A 208 20.15 1.75 3.27
C GLU A 208 21.09 2.16 2.13
N ASN A 209 20.52 2.47 0.95
CA ASN A 209 21.27 2.89 -0.24
C ASN A 209 22.16 4.14 0.00
N ILE A 210 21.81 4.99 0.97
CA ILE A 210 22.66 6.13 1.36
C ILE A 210 24.03 5.65 1.84
N PHE A 211 24.08 4.55 2.61
CA PHE A 211 25.34 3.99 3.09
C PHE A 211 26.17 3.43 1.94
N HIS A 212 25.54 2.81 0.94
CA HIS A 212 26.24 2.27 -0.23
C HIS A 212 26.78 3.35 -1.18
N ARG A 213 26.22 4.57 -1.12
CA ARG A 213 26.67 5.72 -1.90
C ARG A 213 27.74 6.57 -1.20
N ALA A 214 27.98 6.33 0.09
CA ALA A 214 29.04 6.95 0.87
C ALA A 214 30.37 6.19 0.71
#